data_AF-A0A359AWY2-F1
#
_entry.id   AF-A0A359AWY2-F1
#
_cell.length_a   1.000
_cell.length_b   1.000
_cell.length_c   1.000
_cell.angle_alpha   90.00
_cell.angle_beta   90.00
_cell.angle_gamma   90.00
#
_symmetry.space_group_name_H-M   'P 1'
#
loop_
_entity.id
_entity.type
_entity.pdbx_description
1 polymer ?
#
loop_
_entity_poly.entity_id
_entity_poly.type
_entity_poly.pdbx_seq_one_letter_code
_entity_poly.pdbx_strand_id
1 'polypeptide(L)'
;KMEEPKPPYTTVASIFRNLENKGFLTKRRFGNVKVFKPKISEAAYKTHFLSGVVENYFDNSYKELVSFFAKEQKVTSDELEEIIRLIENARK
;
A
#
# COMPACT_ATOMS: atom_id res chain seq x y z
N LYS A 1 13.40 -6.50 -13.17
CA LYS A 1 14.78 -5.95 -13.20
C LYS A 1 14.70 -4.49 -12.75
N MET A 2 15.66 -3.99 -11.98
CA MET A 2 15.71 -2.56 -11.63
C MET A 2 16.12 -1.75 -12.86
N GLU A 3 15.53 -0.56 -13.02
CA GLU A 3 15.90 0.39 -14.07
C GLU A 3 17.26 1.03 -13.78
N GLU A 4 18.00 1.38 -14.83
CA GLU A 4 19.31 2.02 -14.69
C GLU A 4 19.15 3.55 -14.57
N PRO A 5 19.97 4.23 -13.74
CA PRO A 5 21.08 3.67 -12.97
C PRO A 5 20.62 2.92 -11.71
N LYS A 6 21.22 1.77 -11.45
CA LYS A 6 20.94 1.02 -10.21
C LYS A 6 21.19 1.89 -8.97
N PRO A 7 20.28 1.88 -7.99
CA PRO A 7 20.52 2.56 -6.73
C PRO A 7 21.77 1.96 -6.04
N PRO A 8 22.52 2.77 -5.27
CA PRO A 8 23.63 2.26 -4.48
C PRO A 8 23.18 1.10 -3.57
N TYR A 9 24.04 0.09 -3.42
CA TYR A 9 23.77 -1.06 -2.55
C TYR A 9 23.40 -0.64 -1.13
N THR A 10 24.06 0.40 -0.61
CA THR A 10 23.79 0.95 0.73
C THR A 10 22.39 1.52 0.87
N THR A 11 21.83 2.13 -0.19
CA THR A 11 20.45 2.62 -0.23
C THR A 11 19.47 1.45 -0.09
N VAL A 12 19.66 0.41 -0.90
CA VAL A 12 18.83 -0.80 -0.84
C VAL A 12 18.94 -1.44 0.54
N ALA A 13 20.15 -1.62 1.06
CA ALA A 13 20.39 -2.20 2.39
C ALA A 13 19.72 -1.38 3.52
N SER A 14 19.73 -0.06 3.42
CA SER A 14 19.09 0.83 4.41
C SER A 14 17.57 0.73 4.34
N ILE A 15 16.98 0.65 3.15
CA ILE A 15 15.52 0.44 2.98
C ILE A 15 15.10 -0.88 3.65
N PHE A 16 15.81 -1.98 3.37
CA PHE A 16 15.50 -3.28 3.98
C PHE A 16 15.66 -3.27 5.50
N ARG A 17 16.68 -2.58 6.02
CA ARG A 17 16.86 -2.40 7.47
C ARG A 17 15.72 -1.58 8.10
N ASN A 18 15.28 -0.52 7.43
CA ASN A 18 14.16 0.29 7.91
C ASN A 18 12.86 -0.52 7.92
N LEU A 19 12.61 -1.32 6.88
CA LEU A 19 11.43 -2.20 6.81
C LEU A 19 11.48 -3.32 7.85
N GLU A 20 12.66 -3.87 8.15
CA GLU A 20 12.87 -4.81 9.26
C GLU A 20 12.56 -4.13 10.61
N ASN A 21 13.11 -2.94 10.86
CA ASN A 21 12.87 -2.20 12.10
C ASN A 21 11.40 -1.84 12.30
N LYS A 22 10.69 -1.52 11.21
CA LYS A 22 9.24 -1.26 11.20
C LYS A 22 8.40 -2.54 11.33
N GLY A 23 9.03 -3.72 11.36
CA GLY A 23 8.36 -5.01 11.54
C GLY A 23 7.69 -5.58 10.29
N PHE A 24 7.93 -5.01 9.11
CA PHE A 24 7.37 -5.50 7.84
C PHE A 24 8.10 -6.71 7.26
N LEU A 25 9.38 -6.87 7.60
CA LEU A 25 10.23 -7.94 7.11
C LEU A 25 10.82 -8.77 8.25
N THR A 26 11.00 -10.06 7.99
CA THR A 26 11.83 -10.94 8.81
C THR A 26 13.18 -11.15 8.12
N LYS A 27 14.27 -11.04 8.87
CA LYS A 27 15.63 -11.30 8.37
C LYS A 27 16.13 -12.66 8.83
N ARG A 28 16.67 -13.44 7.90
CA ARG A 28 17.42 -14.68 8.17
C ARG A 28 18.82 -14.56 7.60
N ARG A 29 19.83 -14.98 8.36
CA ARG A 29 21.20 -15.11 7.86
C ARG A 29 21.39 -16.49 7.22
N PHE A 30 21.93 -16.51 6.02
CA PHE A 30 22.33 -17.72 5.31
C PHE A 30 23.78 -17.55 4.85
N GLY A 31 24.73 -18.09 5.62
CA GLY A 31 26.16 -17.83 5.44
C GLY A 31 26.48 -16.33 5.54
N ASN A 32 26.99 -15.76 4.46
CA ASN A 32 27.32 -14.32 4.34
C ASN A 32 26.18 -13.48 3.75
N VAL A 33 25.04 -14.09 3.42
CA VAL A 33 23.90 -13.41 2.80
C VAL A 33 22.80 -13.17 3.85
N LYS A 34 22.14 -12.02 3.74
CA LYS A 34 20.92 -11.69 4.49
C LYS A 34 19.74 -11.93 3.57
N VAL A 35 18.85 -12.84 3.96
CA VAL A 35 17.61 -13.14 3.24
C VAL A 35 16.46 -12.52 4.01
N PHE A 36 15.64 -11.73 3.31
CA PHE A 36 14.47 -11.08 3.90
C PHE A 36 13.20 -11.73 3.37
N LYS A 37 12.20 -11.90 4.24
CA LYS A 37 10.87 -12.40 3.89
C LYS A 37 9.80 -11.43 4.38
N PRO A 38 8.76 -11.11 3.59
CA PRO A 38 7.64 -10.30 4.05
C PRO A 38 6.92 -10.99 5.22
N LYS A 39 6.60 -10.19 6.24
CA LYS A 39 5.81 -10.64 7.41
C LYS A 39 4.31 -10.45 7.20
N ILE A 40 3.93 -9.51 6.34
CA ILE A 40 2.53 -9.20 6.01
C ILE A 40 2.28 -9.41 4.51
N SER A 41 1.02 -9.69 4.16
CA SER A 41 0.59 -9.74 2.77
C SER A 41 0.46 -8.33 2.19
N GLU A 42 0.50 -8.24 0.86
CA GLU A 42 0.25 -6.99 0.15
C GLU A 42 -1.15 -6.42 0.46
N ALA A 43 -2.18 -7.28 0.50
CA ALA A 43 -3.54 -6.87 0.83
C ALA A 43 -3.62 -6.25 2.24
N ALA A 44 -3.00 -6.89 3.24
CA ALA A 44 -2.96 -6.36 4.60
C ALA A 44 -2.24 -5.01 4.67
N TYR A 45 -1.13 -4.85 3.92
CA TYR A 45 -0.42 -3.59 3.82
C TYR A 45 -1.28 -2.49 3.18
N LYS A 46 -1.99 -2.79 2.08
CA LYS A 46 -2.88 -1.85 1.40
C LYS A 46 -3.97 -1.33 2.34
N THR A 47 -4.63 -2.22 3.08
CA THR A 47 -5.66 -1.82 4.06
C THR A 47 -5.08 -0.92 5.14
N HIS A 48 -3.98 -1.33 5.78
CA HIS A 48 -3.35 -0.54 6.84
C HIS A 48 -2.90 0.84 6.34
N PHE A 49 -2.30 0.89 5.15
CA PHE A 49 -1.86 2.14 4.53
C PHE A 49 -3.04 3.07 4.24
N LEU A 50 -4.11 2.57 3.61
CA LEU A 50 -5.29 3.36 3.29
C LEU A 50 -6.00 3.89 4.53
N SER A 51 -6.12 3.09 5.60
CA SER A 51 -6.68 3.56 6.87
C SER A 51 -5.92 4.75 7.42
N GLY A 52 -4.58 4.70 7.41
CA GLY A 52 -3.75 5.82 7.84
C GLY A 52 -3.88 7.06 6.94
N VAL A 53 -4.03 6.88 5.63
CA VAL A 53 -4.27 8.00 4.71
C VAL A 53 -5.61 8.68 5.00
N VAL A 54 -6.68 7.89 5.19
CA VAL A 54 -8.02 8.40 5.48
C VAL A 54 -8.05 9.15 6.81
N GLU A 55 -7.39 8.62 7.83
CA GLU A 55 -7.29 9.26 9.13
C GLU A 55 -6.53 10.59 9.06
N ASN A 56 -5.37 10.63 8.41
CA ASN A 56 -4.50 11.81 8.43
C ASN A 56 -4.91 12.92 7.44
N TYR A 57 -5.56 12.57 6.33
CA TYR A 57 -5.82 13.51 5.22
C TYR A 57 -7.29 13.74 4.91
N PHE A 58 -8.19 12.87 5.39
CA PHE A 58 -9.61 12.92 5.07
C PHE A 58 -10.51 12.93 6.31
N ASP A 59 -9.98 13.39 7.45
CA ASP A 59 -10.72 13.50 8.72
C ASP A 59 -11.45 12.19 9.10
N ASN A 60 -10.77 11.06 8.86
CA ASN A 60 -11.31 9.72 9.04
C ASN A 60 -12.62 9.42 8.24
N SER A 61 -12.89 10.19 7.18
CA SER A 61 -14.10 10.10 6.36
C SER A 61 -13.80 9.49 4.99
N TYR A 62 -14.21 8.23 4.82
CA TYR A 62 -14.19 7.57 3.50
C TYR A 62 -15.09 8.28 2.48
N LYS A 63 -16.14 8.98 2.93
CA LYS A 63 -16.99 9.79 2.06
C LYS A 63 -16.21 10.95 1.45
N GLU A 64 -15.34 11.60 2.23
CA GLU A 64 -14.54 12.72 1.73
C GLU A 64 -13.50 12.23 0.73
N LEU A 65 -12.89 11.06 0.97
CA LEU A 65 -12.00 10.40 0.02
C LEU A 65 -12.69 10.13 -1.34
N VAL A 66 -13.90 9.55 -1.33
CA VAL A 66 -14.66 9.30 -2.56
C VAL A 66 -15.08 10.60 -3.24
N SER A 67 -15.49 11.60 -2.46
CA SER A 67 -15.86 12.93 -2.97
C SER A 67 -14.68 13.65 -3.62
N PHE A 68 -13.47 13.49 -3.07
CA PHE A 68 -12.23 14.01 -3.66
C PHE A 68 -11.97 13.39 -5.03
N PHE A 69 -12.12 12.07 -5.18
CA PHE A 69 -11.92 11.41 -6.47
C PHE A 69 -12.97 11.82 -7.52
N ALA A 70 -14.22 12.01 -7.11
CA ALA A 70 -15.28 12.50 -7.98
C ALA A 70 -15.02 13.94 -8.45
N LYS A 71 -14.54 14.83 -7.56
CA LYS A 71 -14.23 16.23 -7.89
C LYS A 71 -13.01 16.37 -8.81
N GLU A 72 -11.98 15.57 -8.59
CA GLU A 72 -10.74 15.57 -9.37
C GLU A 72 -10.88 14.89 -10.74
N GLN A 73 -12.08 14.41 -11.11
CA GLN A 73 -12.36 13.60 -12.32
C GLN A 73 -11.42 12.40 -12.48
N LYS A 74 -10.87 11.88 -11.37
CA LYS A 74 -10.01 10.70 -11.38
C LYS A 74 -10.80 9.39 -11.46
N VAL A 75 -12.12 9.48 -11.42
CA VAL A 75 -13.07 8.38 -11.51
C VAL A 75 -14.21 8.80 -12.43
N THR A 76 -14.53 7.94 -13.39
CA THR A 76 -15.63 8.12 -14.34
C THR A 76 -16.97 7.71 -13.74
N SER A 77 -18.08 8.15 -14.35
CA SER A 77 -19.42 7.74 -13.93
C SER A 77 -19.60 6.21 -14.02
N ASP A 78 -19.04 5.56 -15.03
CA ASP A 78 -19.14 4.11 -15.24
C ASP A 78 -18.40 3.32 -14.14
N GLU A 79 -17.19 3.76 -13.76
CA GLU A 79 -16.44 3.15 -12.65
C GLU A 79 -17.16 3.30 -11.30
N LEU A 80 -17.82 4.43 -11.08
CA LEU A 80 -18.63 4.65 -9.88
C LEU A 80 -19.86 3.73 -9.85
N GLU A 81 -20.52 3.54 -10.99
CA GLU A 81 -21.63 2.58 -11.11
C GLU A 81 -21.18 1.14 -10.84
N GLU A 82 -20.01 0.74 -11.32
CA GLU A 82 -19.45 -0.58 -11.03
C GLU A 82 -19.20 -0.76 -9.52
N ILE A 83 -18.67 0.26 -8.85
CA ILE A 83 -18.47 0.25 -7.39
C ILE A 83 -19.82 0.14 -6.65
N ILE A 84 -20.85 0.86 -7.08
CA ILE A 84 -22.20 0.77 -6.49
C ILE A 84 -22.72 -0.67 -6.62
N ARG A 85 -22.62 -1.27 -7.81
CA ARG A 85 -23.04 -2.67 -8.05
C ARG A 85 -22.27 -3.66 -7.17
N LEU A 86 -20.97 -3.45 -6.97
CA LEU A 86 -20.17 -4.30 -6.07
C LEU A 86 -20.68 -4.23 -4.62
N ILE A 87 -21.03 -3.04 -4.13
CA ILE A 87 -21.58 -2.84 -2.77
C ILE A 87 -22.95 -3.51 -2.63
N GLU A 88 -23.83 -3.36 -3.62
CA GLU A 88 -25.16 -3.96 -3.62
C GLU A 88 -25.11 -5.49 -3.66
N ASN A 89 -24.21 -6.05 -4.46
CA ASN A 89 -24.02 -7.50 -4.57
C ASN A 89 -23.37 -8.10 -3.31
N ALA A 90 -22.51 -7.37 -2.61
CA ALA A 90 -21.90 -7.82 -1.35
C ALA A 90 -22.88 -7.83 -0.16
N ARG A 91 -24.04 -7.15 -0.29
CA ARG A 91 -25.11 -7.12 0.72
C ARG A 91 -26.18 -8.20 0.53
N LYS A 92 -26.14 -8.95 -0.57
CA LYS A 92 -26.96 -10.16 -0.79
C LYS A 92 -26.22 -11.39 -0.27
#